data_AF-A0A821N3Z5-F1
#
_entry.id   AF-A0A821N3Z5-F1
#
_cell.length_a   1.000
_cell.length_b   1.000
_cell.length_c   1.000
_cell.angle_alpha   90.00
_cell.angle_beta   90.00
_cell.angle_gamma   90.00
#
_symmetry.space_group_name_H-M   'P 1'
#
loop_
_entity.id
_entity.type
_entity.pdbx_description
1 polymer ?
#
loop_
_entity_poly.entity_id
_entity_poly.type
_entity_poly.pdbx_seq_one_letter_code
_entity_poly.pdbx_strand_id
1 'polypeptide(L)' 'MVNLRKRDILERYRSLLENNLIFTDDFLQWFKEKRVLPDFVFDDIKTLSSSYERNKKLLQSVIDKLELNKFGP' A
#
# COMPACT_ATOMS: atom_id res chain seq x y z
N MET A 1 19.05 -0.81 4.48
CA MET A 1 18.45 -0.83 5.83
C MET A 1 17.16 0.01 6.00
N VAL A 2 17.00 1.17 5.34
CA VAL A 2 15.82 2.05 5.53
C VAL A 2 14.49 1.40 5.11
N ASN A 3 14.46 0.66 4.00
CA ASN A 3 13.24 -0.02 3.53
C ASN A 3 12.79 -1.17 4.44
N LEU A 4 13.74 -1.84 5.11
CA LEU A 4 13.42 -2.86 6.12
C LEU A 4 12.66 -2.27 7.31
N ARG A 5 13.13 -1.12 7.84
CA ARG A 5 12.43 -0.43 8.94
C ARG A 5 11.03 0.05 8.55
N LYS A 6 10.88 0.60 7.33
CA LYS A 6 9.56 1.04 6.82
C LYS A 6 8.60 -0.15 6.70
N ARG A 7 9.07 -1.29 6.20
CA ARG A 7 8.28 -2.53 6.13
C ARG A 7 7.86 -2.97 7.53
N ASP A 8 8.79 -3.07 8.47
CA ASP A 8 8.49 -3.60 9.80
C ASP A 8 7.49 -2.71 10.56
N ILE A 9 7.52 -1.39 10.34
CA ILE A 9 6.49 -0.47 10.86
C ILE A 9 5.13 -0.76 10.21
N LEU A 10 5.07 -0.87 8.88
CA LEU A 10 3.81 -1.16 8.18
C LEU A 10 3.23 -2.51 8.60
N GLU A 11 4.06 -3.53 8.77
CA GLU A 11 3.64 -4.85 9.25
C GLU A 11 3.13 -4.79 10.69
N ARG A 12 3.80 -4.05 11.59
CA ARG A 12 3.37 -3.89 12.98
C ARG A 12 1.98 -3.24 13.09
N TYR A 13 1.66 -2.28 12.22
CA TYR A 13 0.38 -1.59 12.22
C TYR A 13 -0.61 -2.15 11.18
N ARG A 14 -0.29 -3.27 10.52
CA ARG A 14 -1.08 -3.82 9.41
C ARG A 14 -2.55 -3.98 9.78
N SER A 15 -2.85 -4.73 10.84
CA SER A 15 -4.24 -4.99 11.24
C SER A 15 -5.00 -3.70 11.59
N LEU A 16 -4.34 -2.70 12.19
CA LEU A 16 -4.97 -1.42 12.47
C LEU A 16 -5.32 -0.68 11.17
N LEU A 17 -4.38 -0.63 10.22
CA LEU A 17 -4.54 0.05 8.95
C LEU A 17 -5.55 -0.66 8.03
N GLU A 18 -5.54 -1.99 7.97
CA GLU A 18 -6.50 -2.77 7.18
C GLU A 18 -7.95 -2.46 7.60
N ASN A 19 -8.21 -2.32 8.90
CA ASN A 19 -9.54 -2.07 9.44
C ASN A 19 -9.96 -0.60 9.46
N ASN A 20 -9.01 0.34 9.59
CA ASN A 20 -9.33 1.74 9.91
C ASN A 20 -8.83 2.76 8.89
N LEU A 21 -8.00 2.36 7.91
CA LEU A 21 -7.54 3.30 6.89
C LEU A 21 -8.73 3.75 6.05
N ILE A 22 -8.96 5.07 6.02
CA ILE A 22 -10.00 5.67 5.18
C ILE A 22 -9.40 5.92 3.81
N PHE A 23 -9.86 5.13 2.86
CA PHE A 23 -9.38 5.18 1.49
C PHE A 23 -10.16 6.23 0.69
N THR A 24 -9.63 7.44 0.59
CA THR A 24 -10.24 8.55 -0.16
C THR A 24 -9.64 8.69 -1.56
N ASP A 25 -10.37 9.35 -2.46
CA ASP A 25 -9.87 9.65 -3.81
C ASP A 25 -8.65 10.57 -3.79
N ASP A 26 -8.61 11.54 -2.87
CA ASP A 26 -7.44 12.42 -2.69
C ASP A 26 -6.19 11.64 -2.26
N PHE A 27 -6.37 10.67 -1.35
CA PHE A 27 -5.29 9.80 -0.90
C PHE A 27 -4.75 8.93 -2.04
N LEU A 28 -5.66 8.38 -2.86
CA LEU A 28 -5.32 7.64 -4.07
C LEU A 28 -4.56 8.49 -5.09
N GLN A 29 -5.06 9.70 -5.35
CA GLN A 29 -4.45 10.63 -6.29
C GLN A 29 -3.03 10.99 -5.85
N TRP A 30 -2.83 11.30 -4.56
CA TRP A 30 -1.50 11.54 -4.00
C TRP A 30 -0.57 10.33 -4.15
N PHE A 31 -1.07 9.10 -3.93
CA PHE A 31 -0.30 7.86 -4.12
C PHE A 31 0.18 7.67 -5.58
N LYS A 32 -0.69 7.99 -6.55
CA LYS A 32 -0.37 7.97 -7.99
C LYS A 32 0.68 9.01 -8.34
N GLU A 33 0.54 10.24 -7.88
CA GLU A 33 1.51 11.32 -8.11
C GLU A 33 2.90 11.00 -7.56
N LYS A 34 2.96 10.36 -6.38
CA LYS A 34 4.22 9.90 -5.79
C LYS A 34 4.80 8.65 -6.46
N ARG A 35 4.11 8.09 -7.46
CA ARG A 35 4.48 6.85 -8.18
C ARG A 35 4.83 5.73 -7.20
N VAL A 36 4.07 5.65 -6.10
CA VAL A 36 4.32 4.66 -5.04
C VAL A 36 4.01 3.27 -5.55
N LEU A 37 3.00 3.09 -6.40
CA LEU A 37 2.66 1.83 -7.05
C LEU A 37 2.34 2.07 -8.54
N PRO A 38 2.40 1.05 -9.40
CA PRO A 38 1.91 1.13 -10.77
C PRO A 38 0.40 1.41 -10.84
N ASP A 39 -0.06 2.07 -11.91
CA ASP A 39 -1.46 2.45 -12.07
C ASP A 39 -2.44 1.27 -12.03
N PHE A 40 -2.08 0.13 -12.65
CA PHE A 40 -2.91 -1.07 -12.68
C PHE A 40 -3.25 -1.61 -11.28
N VAL A 41 -2.37 -1.39 -10.29
CA VAL A 41 -2.62 -1.82 -8.90
C VAL A 41 -3.77 -1.03 -8.30
N PHE A 42 -3.89 0.26 -8.63
CA PHE A 42 -4.99 1.09 -8.15
C PHE A 42 -6.29 0.74 -8.85
N ASP A 43 -6.24 0.36 -10.12
CA ASP A 43 -7.41 -0.11 -10.86
C ASP A 43 -7.93 -1.41 -10.24
N ASP A 44 -7.05 -2.37 -9.93
CA ASP A 44 -7.39 -3.58 -9.17
C ASP A 44 -8.05 -3.24 -7.82
N ILE A 45 -7.45 -2.32 -7.05
CA ILE A 45 -8.00 -1.93 -5.74
C ILE A 45 -9.41 -1.34 -5.89
N LYS A 46 -9.66 -0.53 -6.92
CA LYS A 46 -10.99 0.07 -7.14
C LYS A 46 -12.08 -0.96 -7.46
N THR A 47 -11.72 -2.15 -7.97
CA THR A 47 -12.69 -3.22 -8.23
C THR A 47 -13.16 -3.95 -6.96
N LEU A 48 -12.45 -3.79 -5.83
CA LEU A 48 -12.76 -4.50 -4.59
C LEU A 48 -13.95 -3.87 -3.86
N SER A 49 -14.86 -4.73 -3.39
CA SER A 49 -16.16 -4.31 -2.84
C SER A 49 -16.07 -3.74 -1.42
N SER A 50 -15.12 -4.22 -0.61
CA SER A 50 -15.00 -3.81 0.79
C SER A 50 -13.81 -2.87 1.03
N SER A 51 -13.95 -1.94 1.96
CA SER A 51 -12.85 -1.05 2.37
C SER A 51 -11.69 -1.84 2.97
N TYR A 52 -11.98 -2.90 3.72
CA TYR A 52 -10.96 -3.80 4.28
C TYR A 52 -10.12 -4.47 3.19
N GLU A 53 -10.74 -5.05 2.16
CA GLU A 53 -10.00 -5.68 1.05
C GLU A 53 -9.17 -4.67 0.27
N ARG A 54 -9.72 -3.46 0.05
CA ARG A 54 -9.00 -2.35 -0.58
C ARG A 54 -7.74 -1.99 0.19
N ASN A 55 -7.87 -1.78 1.50
CA ASN A 55 -6.76 -1.46 2.38
C ASN A 55 -5.73 -2.59 2.44
N LYS A 56 -6.18 -3.83 2.57
CA LYS A 56 -5.33 -5.03 2.57
C LYS A 56 -4.51 -5.13 1.28
N LYS A 57 -5.15 -4.98 0.12
CA LYS A 57 -4.48 -5.05 -1.18
C LYS A 57 -3.45 -3.93 -1.33
N LEU A 58 -3.79 -2.70 -1.00
CA LEU A 58 -2.86 -1.56 -1.04
C LEU A 58 -1.64 -1.82 -0.14
N LEU A 59 -1.86 -2.13 1.14
CA LEU A 59 -0.78 -2.32 2.11
C LEU A 59 0.14 -3.45 1.67
N GLN A 60 -0.43 -4.56 1.19
CA GLN A 60 0.35 -5.66 0.63
C GLN A 60 1.21 -5.20 -0.55
N SER A 61 0.65 -4.48 -1.52
CA SER A 61 1.41 -4.00 -2.67
C SER A 61 2.53 -3.01 -2.30
N VAL A 62 2.31 -2.15 -1.29
CA VAL A 62 3.36 -1.27 -0.77
C VAL A 62 4.46 -2.07 -0.10
N ILE A 63 4.10 -3.06 0.73
CA ILE A 63 5.04 -3.94 1.42
C ILE A 63 5.87 -4.73 0.40
N ASP A 64 5.24 -5.37 -0.58
CA ASP A 64 5.90 -6.12 -1.66
C ASP A 64 6.88 -5.23 -2.42
N LYS A 65 6.49 -4.00 -2.77
CA LYS A 65 7.40 -3.04 -3.42
C LYS A 65 8.60 -2.71 -2.53
N LEU A 66 8.40 -2.52 -1.23
CA LEU A 66 9.50 -2.28 -0.30
C LEU A 66 10.42 -3.50 -0.20
N GLU A 67 9.90 -4.71 -0.36
CA GLU A 67 10.69 -5.95 -0.40
C GLU A 67 11.50 -6.11 -1.68
N LEU A 68 10.91 -5.83 -2.84
CA LEU A 68 11.62 -5.86 -4.13
C LEU A 68 12.73 -4.81 -4.17
N ASN A 69 12.49 -3.64 -3.56
CA ASN A 69 13.50 -2.59 -3.37
C ASN A 69 14.51 -2.90 -2.24
N LYS A 70 14.52 -4.12 -1.66
CA LYS A 70 15.66 -4.61 -0.87
C LYS A 70 16.82 -5.06 -1.76
N PHE A 71 16.57 -5.27 -3.06
CA PHE A 71 17.52 -5.84 -4.02
C PHE A 71 17.89 -4.91 -5.20
N GLY A 72 17.37 -3.66 -5.24
CA GLY A 72 17.80 -2.61 -6.19
C GLY A 72 18.83 -1.67 -5.55
N PRO A 73 19.68 -0.99 -6.35
CA PRO A 73 21.10 -0.67 -6.06
C PRO A 73 21.38 -0.10 -4.66
#